data_AF-A0A2D2DLP4-F1
#
_entry.id   AF-A0A2D2DLP4-F1
#
_cell.length_a   1.000
_cell.length_b   1.000
_cell.length_c   1.000
_cell.angle_alpha   90.00
_cell.angle_beta   90.00
_cell.angle_gamma   90.00
#
_symmetry.space_group_name_H-M   'P 1'
#
loop_
_entity.id
_entity.type
_entity.pdbx_description
1 polymer ?
#
loop_
_entity_poly.entity_id
_entity_poly.type
_entity_poly.pdbx_seq_one_letter_code
_entity_poly.pdbx_strand_id
1 'polypeptide(L)'
;MKITKHARALLCTAGLLAVSLLAACGGGGDQGRDPILGQPPAALVSVAVTPANATVLTTETRQFTATATYADGTSRDVTSTSAWLSASPGIAGVSAANGLATGVTAGSAAITATFSSKTGAATLVVTAPVPPPPPVVTLSSIAVTPATASIMVGSTQQFIAIGTYSDKSTAIITNSVTWNSATNASGTIAASGMASGVAAGTTAISASSSGQTASALLTVTAVPVVPPVVPPVVPPVVPPVVPPVVPPVVPPVVPPVVPPVVPPVVPPAADISLGRAASFAVLAGTSITNNSGGTTLVTGDVGAPSQTTAPTQSAGYANYSSGPILAGALEDLQVAVTSANSQTCTVSSASGVDLGGLVLTPGVYCYAGAISITGTLTLNGPGVYIFRTASTLNSTANAIVALTGGASDGSLYWIPAGPTTLGANGVFKGSILSQSAAITVGDNTSLLSGRALSGAAVTLRNNKISK
;
A
#
# COMPACT_ATOMS: atom_id res chain seq x y z
N MET A 1 13.04 -64.96 -10.54
CA MET A 1 13.34 -65.82 -11.71
C MET A 1 13.46 -64.92 -12.94
N LYS A 2 14.64 -64.83 -13.61
CA LYS A 2 14.97 -64.15 -14.91
C LYS A 2 14.59 -62.64 -15.02
N ILE A 3 15.44 -61.64 -15.31
CA ILE A 3 16.60 -61.40 -16.21
C ILE A 3 16.27 -61.20 -17.71
N THR A 4 16.30 -59.93 -18.15
CA THR A 4 16.87 -59.29 -19.39
C THR A 4 16.60 -57.76 -19.25
N LYS A 5 17.34 -56.75 -19.75
CA LYS A 5 18.64 -56.56 -20.45
C LYS A 5 18.81 -56.93 -21.94
N HIS A 6 18.56 -55.96 -22.85
CA HIS A 6 19.26 -55.70 -24.14
C HIS A 6 19.42 -54.15 -24.27
N ALA A 7 20.54 -53.48 -24.59
CA ALA A 7 21.82 -53.76 -25.26
C ALA A 7 21.86 -53.51 -26.79
N ARG A 8 22.64 -52.50 -27.19
CA ARG A 8 23.20 -52.17 -28.53
C ARG A 8 24.50 -51.37 -28.28
N ALA A 9 25.54 -51.39 -29.11
CA ALA A 9 26.13 -52.44 -29.95
C ALA A 9 27.61 -52.03 -30.19
N LEU A 10 28.53 -52.99 -30.31
CA LEU A 10 29.96 -52.73 -30.50
C LEU A 10 30.30 -52.26 -31.92
N LEU A 11 31.34 -51.43 -32.06
CA LEU A 11 32.35 -51.63 -33.10
C LEU A 11 33.75 -51.46 -32.50
N CYS A 12 34.69 -52.26 -32.98
CA CYS A 12 36.03 -52.44 -32.42
C CYS A 12 37.02 -52.55 -33.58
N THR A 13 38.17 -51.88 -33.47
CA THR A 13 39.38 -52.20 -34.23
C THR A 13 40.60 -51.82 -33.40
N ALA A 14 41.48 -52.79 -33.18
CA ALA A 14 42.82 -52.60 -32.64
C ALA A 14 43.84 -53.15 -33.65
N GLY A 15 44.93 -52.41 -33.87
CA GLY A 15 46.12 -52.85 -34.61
C GLY A 15 47.31 -52.91 -33.66
N LEU A 16 48.24 -53.85 -33.89
CA LEU A 16 49.28 -54.27 -32.94
C LEU A 16 50.66 -54.36 -33.63
N LEU A 17 51.72 -54.64 -32.85
CA LEU A 17 53.16 -54.76 -33.21
C LEU A 17 53.96 -53.43 -33.32
N ALA A 18 55.25 -53.35 -32.94
CA ALA A 18 56.09 -54.25 -32.13
C ALA A 18 57.34 -53.53 -31.56
N VAL A 19 58.05 -54.23 -30.67
CA VAL A 19 59.17 -53.80 -29.81
C VAL A 19 60.51 -53.63 -30.56
N SER A 20 61.34 -52.68 -30.11
CA SER A 20 62.81 -52.90 -30.02
C SER A 20 63.41 -52.15 -28.82
N LEU A 21 64.19 -52.85 -27.99
CA LEU A 21 65.08 -52.25 -27.00
C LEU A 21 66.46 -52.07 -27.65
N LEU A 22 67.14 -50.97 -27.34
CA LEU A 22 68.60 -50.91 -27.40
C LEU A 22 69.11 -50.16 -26.16
N ALA A 23 69.91 -50.84 -25.34
CA ALA A 23 70.62 -50.22 -24.23
C ALA A 23 72.00 -49.73 -24.72
N ALA A 24 72.34 -48.49 -24.42
CA ALA A 24 73.70 -47.97 -24.57
C ALA A 24 74.05 -47.13 -23.34
N CYS A 25 75.02 -47.61 -22.56
CA CYS A 25 75.62 -46.88 -21.45
C CYS A 25 76.92 -46.21 -21.96
N GLY A 26 77.17 -44.96 -21.56
CA GLY A 26 78.39 -44.23 -21.89
C GLY A 26 78.23 -42.75 -21.58
N GLY A 27 78.87 -42.28 -20.51
CA GLY A 27 78.80 -40.89 -20.06
C GLY A 27 80.10 -40.11 -20.27
N GLY A 28 80.04 -38.81 -19.98
CA GLY A 28 81.20 -37.93 -19.81
C GLY A 28 81.67 -37.24 -21.10
N GLY A 29 81.50 -35.91 -21.18
CA GLY A 29 81.93 -35.13 -22.34
C GLY A 29 81.37 -33.71 -22.38
N ASP A 30 81.60 -32.94 -21.32
CA ASP A 30 81.30 -31.51 -21.30
C ASP A 30 82.22 -30.77 -22.27
N GLN A 31 81.70 -30.00 -23.23
CA GLN A 31 82.42 -28.93 -23.97
C GLN A 31 81.44 -27.93 -24.61
N GLY A 32 81.38 -26.73 -24.02
CA GLY A 32 81.26 -25.44 -24.71
C GLY A 32 80.22 -25.30 -25.83
N ARG A 33 79.00 -24.89 -25.46
CA ARG A 33 78.26 -23.87 -26.21
C ARG A 33 77.84 -22.77 -25.24
N ASP A 34 78.20 -21.54 -25.58
CA ASP A 34 78.10 -20.37 -24.71
C ASP A 34 76.65 -20.03 -24.30
N PRO A 35 76.46 -19.39 -23.14
CA PRO A 35 75.13 -19.00 -22.67
C PRO A 35 74.56 -17.85 -23.52
N ILE A 36 73.64 -18.18 -24.43
CA ILE A 36 72.82 -17.17 -25.11
C ILE A 36 71.78 -16.62 -24.12
N LEU A 37 72.20 -15.60 -23.36
CA LEU A 37 71.38 -14.70 -22.52
C LEU A 37 70.54 -15.42 -21.44
N GLY A 38 70.92 -15.45 -20.17
CA GLY A 38 71.56 -14.36 -19.43
C GLY A 38 70.59 -13.22 -19.08
N GLN A 39 69.33 -13.31 -19.50
CA GLN A 39 68.31 -12.33 -19.13
C GLN A 39 67.86 -12.57 -17.68
N PRO A 40 67.98 -11.59 -16.76
CA PRO A 40 67.50 -11.75 -15.38
C PRO A 40 65.99 -12.03 -15.39
N PRO A 41 65.46 -12.78 -14.40
CA PRO A 41 64.03 -13.08 -14.35
C PRO A 41 63.22 -11.79 -14.41
N ALA A 42 62.37 -11.68 -15.44
CA ALA A 42 61.72 -10.43 -15.79
C ALA A 42 60.91 -9.90 -14.62
N ALA A 43 61.19 -8.65 -14.21
CA ALA A 43 60.55 -8.04 -13.05
C ALA A 43 59.06 -7.76 -13.35
N LEU A 44 58.18 -8.07 -12.39
CA LEU A 44 56.74 -7.79 -12.51
C LEU A 44 56.47 -6.28 -12.39
N VAL A 45 55.86 -5.69 -13.42
CA VAL A 45 55.59 -4.24 -13.49
C VAL A 45 54.19 -3.92 -12.98
N SER A 46 53.17 -4.61 -13.51
CA SER A 46 51.75 -4.31 -13.24
C SER A 46 50.86 -5.55 -13.36
N VAL A 47 49.64 -5.43 -12.84
CA VAL A 47 48.53 -6.38 -13.02
C VAL A 47 47.32 -5.57 -13.47
N ALA A 48 46.66 -6.00 -14.54
CA ALA A 48 45.41 -5.42 -15.03
C ALA A 48 44.27 -6.43 -14.86
N VAL A 49 43.07 -5.94 -14.56
CA VAL A 49 41.84 -6.76 -14.48
C VAL A 49 40.92 -6.39 -15.64
N THR A 50 40.52 -7.39 -16.43
CA THR A 50 39.67 -7.24 -17.61
C THR A 50 38.39 -8.06 -17.48
N PRO A 51 37.21 -7.52 -17.87
CA PRO A 51 36.98 -6.14 -18.30
C PRO A 51 37.14 -5.14 -17.14
N ALA A 52 37.56 -3.90 -17.43
CA ALA A 52 37.71 -2.88 -16.38
C ALA A 52 36.38 -2.42 -15.76
N ASN A 53 35.29 -2.53 -16.53
CA ASN A 53 33.91 -2.32 -16.07
C ASN A 53 33.00 -3.42 -16.61
N ALA A 54 32.06 -3.88 -15.81
CA ALA A 54 31.01 -4.81 -16.24
C ALA A 54 29.68 -4.51 -15.53
N THR A 55 28.59 -4.93 -16.15
CA THR A 55 27.23 -4.87 -15.58
C THR A 55 26.58 -6.24 -15.68
N VAL A 56 25.87 -6.66 -14.62
CA VAL A 56 25.11 -7.92 -14.53
C VAL A 56 23.80 -7.70 -13.77
N LEU A 57 22.81 -8.56 -13.98
CA LEU A 57 21.66 -8.64 -13.08
C LEU A 57 22.02 -9.35 -11.76
N THR A 58 21.18 -9.21 -10.75
CA THR A 58 21.24 -10.06 -9.55
C THR A 58 21.17 -11.55 -9.91
N THR A 59 22.03 -12.36 -9.31
CA THR A 59 22.28 -13.80 -9.57
C THR A 59 23.03 -14.15 -10.87
N GLU A 60 23.21 -13.20 -11.80
CA GLU A 60 24.09 -13.42 -12.96
C GLU A 60 25.58 -13.35 -12.57
N THR A 61 26.43 -13.96 -13.40
CA THR A 61 27.88 -14.03 -13.18
C THR A 61 28.67 -13.32 -14.26
N ARG A 62 29.87 -12.84 -13.89
CA ARG A 62 30.85 -12.25 -14.81
C ARG A 62 32.24 -12.78 -14.49
N GLN A 63 32.88 -13.37 -15.50
CA GLN A 63 34.29 -13.73 -15.41
C GLN A 63 35.17 -12.47 -15.54
N PHE A 64 36.12 -12.30 -14.62
CA PHE A 64 37.23 -11.36 -14.75
C PHE A 64 38.55 -12.12 -14.98
N THR A 65 39.44 -11.53 -15.77
CA THR A 65 40.78 -12.05 -16.10
C THR A 65 41.83 -11.12 -15.52
N ALA A 66 42.86 -11.66 -14.87
CA ALA A 66 44.01 -10.90 -14.39
C ALA A 66 45.21 -11.13 -15.31
N THR A 67 45.75 -10.05 -15.88
CA THR A 67 46.91 -10.08 -16.77
C THR A 67 48.08 -9.37 -16.13
N ALA A 68 49.17 -10.08 -15.88
CA ALA A 68 50.44 -9.55 -15.41
C ALA A 68 51.29 -9.06 -16.58
N THR A 69 51.93 -7.90 -16.44
CA THR A 69 52.91 -7.37 -17.42
C THR A 69 54.28 -7.26 -16.78
N TYR A 70 55.31 -7.68 -17.50
CA TYR A 70 56.70 -7.76 -17.06
C TYR A 70 57.60 -6.71 -17.74
N ALA A 71 58.76 -6.46 -17.15
CA ALA A 71 59.70 -5.43 -17.61
C ALA A 71 60.36 -5.71 -18.97
N ASP A 72 60.27 -6.95 -19.46
CA ASP A 72 60.66 -7.36 -20.82
C ASP A 72 59.56 -7.11 -21.86
N GLY A 73 58.42 -6.51 -21.46
CA GLY A 73 57.26 -6.27 -22.31
C GLY A 73 56.33 -7.48 -22.47
N THR A 74 56.68 -8.64 -21.92
CA THR A 74 55.80 -9.81 -22.00
C THR A 74 54.61 -9.68 -21.05
N SER A 75 53.50 -10.32 -21.40
CA SER A 75 52.30 -10.40 -20.56
C SER A 75 51.84 -11.84 -20.38
N ARG A 76 51.29 -12.16 -19.20
CA ARG A 76 50.80 -13.50 -18.84
C ARG A 76 49.45 -13.41 -18.17
N ASP A 77 48.56 -14.34 -18.49
CA ASP A 77 47.36 -14.59 -17.70
C ASP A 77 47.76 -15.21 -16.36
N VAL A 78 47.31 -14.58 -15.26
CA VAL A 78 47.56 -14.98 -13.87
C VAL A 78 46.25 -15.15 -13.10
N THR A 79 45.13 -15.32 -13.80
CA THR A 79 43.77 -15.38 -13.22
C THR A 79 43.61 -16.45 -12.15
N SER A 80 44.14 -17.65 -12.37
CA SER A 80 44.07 -18.77 -11.41
C SER A 80 45.13 -18.73 -10.31
N THR A 81 46.13 -17.86 -10.44
CA THR A 81 47.23 -17.67 -9.47
C THR A 81 47.16 -16.34 -8.73
N SER A 82 46.13 -15.53 -9.01
CA SER A 82 45.85 -14.27 -8.33
C SER A 82 44.93 -14.48 -7.13
N ALA A 83 45.16 -13.75 -6.05
CA ALA A 83 44.20 -13.65 -4.95
C ALA A 83 43.12 -12.63 -5.34
N TRP A 84 41.88 -13.10 -5.49
CA TRP A 84 40.72 -12.27 -5.83
C TRP A 84 39.94 -11.81 -4.60
N LEU A 85 39.56 -10.54 -4.56
CA LEU A 85 38.79 -9.92 -3.49
C LEU A 85 37.71 -8.99 -4.07
N SER A 86 36.51 -9.02 -3.49
CA SER A 86 35.48 -7.99 -3.71
C SER A 86 35.49 -7.02 -2.53
N ALA A 87 35.52 -5.72 -2.82
CA ALA A 87 35.36 -4.66 -1.82
C ALA A 87 33.95 -4.60 -1.22
N SER A 88 32.96 -5.29 -1.81
CA SER A 88 31.58 -5.33 -1.32
C SER A 88 30.90 -6.66 -1.65
N PRO A 89 31.21 -7.75 -0.92
CA PRO A 89 30.67 -9.09 -1.20
C PRO A 89 29.15 -9.21 -1.16
N GLY A 90 28.47 -8.36 -0.37
CA GLY A 90 26.99 -8.30 -0.32
C GLY A 90 26.34 -7.61 -1.53
N ILE A 91 27.12 -6.88 -2.34
CA ILE A 91 26.69 -6.34 -3.63
C ILE A 91 27.08 -7.32 -4.73
N ALA A 92 28.35 -7.70 -4.80
CA ALA A 92 28.82 -8.76 -5.68
C ALA A 92 29.94 -9.58 -5.02
N GLY A 93 29.75 -10.90 -4.97
CA GLY A 93 30.81 -11.84 -4.55
C GLY A 93 31.80 -12.08 -5.69
N VAL A 94 33.02 -12.51 -5.36
CA VAL A 94 33.99 -13.03 -6.33
C VAL A 94 34.64 -14.30 -5.79
N SER A 95 34.80 -15.28 -6.66
CA SER A 95 35.50 -16.53 -6.36
C SER A 95 37.00 -16.27 -6.24
N ALA A 96 37.53 -16.49 -5.03
CA ALA A 96 38.94 -16.29 -4.70
C ALA A 96 39.93 -17.08 -5.59
N ALA A 97 39.49 -18.21 -6.16
CA ALA A 97 40.32 -19.15 -6.89
C ALA A 97 40.37 -18.91 -8.42
N ASN A 98 39.43 -18.15 -8.98
CA ASN A 98 39.33 -18.00 -10.45
C ASN A 98 38.73 -16.69 -10.94
N GLY A 99 38.41 -15.69 -10.10
CA GLY A 99 37.93 -14.38 -10.56
C GLY A 99 36.51 -14.36 -11.15
N LEU A 100 35.73 -15.44 -10.99
CA LEU A 100 34.32 -15.44 -11.34
C LEU A 100 33.52 -14.64 -10.30
N ALA A 101 32.93 -13.52 -10.71
CA ALA A 101 32.09 -12.68 -9.86
C ALA A 101 30.60 -12.99 -10.06
N THR A 102 29.80 -12.80 -9.02
CA THR A 102 28.34 -13.05 -9.00
C THR A 102 27.62 -11.86 -8.40
N GLY A 103 26.61 -11.33 -9.09
CA GLY A 103 25.75 -10.27 -8.56
C GLY A 103 24.85 -10.78 -7.43
N VAL A 104 24.81 -10.08 -6.30
CA VAL A 104 24.01 -10.44 -5.12
C VAL A 104 22.90 -9.43 -4.89
N THR A 105 23.25 -8.16 -4.74
CA THR A 105 22.32 -7.04 -4.50
C THR A 105 22.66 -5.89 -5.45
N ALA A 106 21.66 -5.12 -5.87
CA ALA A 106 21.89 -3.97 -6.74
C ALA A 106 22.84 -2.94 -6.09
N GLY A 107 23.82 -2.45 -6.87
CA GLY A 107 24.90 -1.59 -6.37
C GLY A 107 26.15 -1.67 -7.23
N SER A 108 27.28 -1.18 -6.72
CA SER A 108 28.59 -1.26 -7.38
C SER A 108 29.65 -1.84 -6.44
N ALA A 109 30.48 -2.75 -6.93
CA ALA A 109 31.57 -3.38 -6.19
C ALA A 109 32.88 -3.33 -6.99
N ALA A 110 33.99 -2.98 -6.32
CA ALA A 110 35.32 -3.11 -6.89
C ALA A 110 35.83 -4.55 -6.72
N ILE A 111 36.23 -5.17 -7.83
CA ILE A 111 36.81 -6.51 -7.90
C ILE A 111 38.32 -6.36 -8.11
N THR A 112 39.12 -6.80 -7.16
CA THR A 112 40.58 -6.64 -7.13
C THR A 112 41.26 -8.00 -7.29
N ALA A 113 42.24 -8.09 -8.19
CA ALA A 113 43.16 -9.21 -8.29
C ALA A 113 44.55 -8.80 -7.77
N THR A 114 45.14 -9.62 -6.92
CA THR A 114 46.50 -9.43 -6.42
C THR A 114 47.38 -10.58 -6.90
N PHE A 115 48.46 -10.27 -7.64
CA PHE A 115 49.46 -11.25 -8.07
C PHE A 115 50.85 -10.77 -7.62
N SER A 116 51.53 -11.62 -6.85
CA SER A 116 52.74 -11.25 -6.10
C SER A 116 52.53 -9.96 -5.28
N SER A 117 53.25 -8.87 -5.59
CA SER A 117 53.16 -7.57 -4.89
C SER A 117 52.36 -6.51 -5.66
N LYS A 118 51.66 -6.89 -6.74
CA LYS A 118 50.94 -5.97 -7.63
C LYS A 118 49.44 -6.26 -7.63
N THR A 119 48.66 -5.19 -7.70
CA THR A 119 47.20 -5.24 -7.74
C THR A 119 46.67 -4.63 -9.03
N GLY A 120 45.57 -5.19 -9.52
CA GLY A 120 44.70 -4.59 -10.54
C GLY A 120 43.26 -4.62 -10.05
N ALA A 121 42.43 -3.68 -10.49
CA ALA A 121 41.03 -3.58 -10.08
C ALA A 121 40.09 -3.29 -11.26
N ALA A 122 38.86 -3.76 -11.15
CA ALA A 122 37.75 -3.50 -12.06
C ALA A 122 36.46 -3.22 -11.28
N THR A 123 35.48 -2.60 -11.93
CA THR A 123 34.17 -2.29 -11.32
C THR A 123 33.09 -3.23 -11.86
N LEU A 124 32.34 -3.87 -10.96
CA LEU A 124 31.13 -4.62 -11.29
C LEU A 124 29.90 -3.87 -10.77
N VAL A 125 29.02 -3.47 -11.69
CA VAL A 125 27.70 -2.91 -11.36
C VAL A 125 26.67 -4.02 -11.41
N VAL A 126 25.90 -4.16 -10.34
CA VAL A 126 24.78 -5.11 -10.26
C VAL A 126 23.49 -4.30 -10.37
N THR A 127 22.63 -4.67 -11.31
CA THR A 127 21.30 -4.06 -11.48
C THR A 127 20.20 -5.03 -11.03
N ALA A 128 19.14 -4.49 -10.45
CA ALA A 128 17.93 -5.28 -10.19
C ALA A 128 17.16 -5.48 -11.51
N PRO A 129 16.48 -6.63 -11.71
CA PRO A 129 15.53 -6.79 -12.79
C PRO A 129 14.44 -5.71 -12.71
N VAL A 130 14.12 -5.07 -13.82
CA VAL A 130 12.99 -4.14 -13.90
C VAL A 130 11.70 -4.95 -13.94
N PRO A 131 10.78 -4.81 -12.97
CA PRO A 131 9.50 -5.51 -13.01
C PRO A 131 8.64 -5.02 -14.19
N PRO A 132 7.82 -5.89 -14.80
CA PRO A 132 6.94 -5.47 -15.90
C PRO A 132 5.91 -4.43 -15.41
N PRO A 133 5.48 -3.50 -16.28
CA PRO A 133 4.46 -2.52 -15.91
C PRO A 133 3.13 -3.20 -15.56
N PRO A 134 2.36 -2.67 -14.59
CA PRO A 134 1.07 -3.24 -14.19
C PRO A 134 0.04 -3.15 -15.33
N PRO A 135 -0.91 -4.10 -15.41
CA PRO A 135 -1.97 -4.06 -16.41
C PRO A 135 -2.87 -2.83 -16.23
N VAL A 136 -3.18 -2.16 -17.34
CA VAL A 136 -4.05 -0.98 -17.34
C VAL A 136 -5.51 -1.42 -17.23
N VAL A 137 -6.20 -0.95 -16.18
CA VAL A 137 -7.63 -1.19 -15.95
C VAL A 137 -8.44 -0.02 -16.49
N THR A 138 -9.44 -0.28 -17.34
CA THR A 138 -10.26 0.73 -18.01
C THR A 138 -11.74 0.54 -17.73
N LEU A 139 -12.53 1.61 -17.72
CA LEU A 139 -13.98 1.54 -17.53
C LEU A 139 -14.63 0.92 -18.77
N SER A 140 -15.35 -0.20 -18.59
CA SER A 140 -16.03 -0.93 -19.67
C SER A 140 -17.52 -0.60 -19.79
N SER A 141 -18.21 -0.32 -18.67
CA SER A 141 -19.61 0.10 -18.70
C SER A 141 -20.01 0.89 -17.45
N ILE A 142 -21.17 1.53 -17.51
CA ILE A 142 -21.85 2.17 -16.38
C ILE A 142 -23.25 1.56 -16.26
N ALA A 143 -23.78 1.46 -15.05
CA ALA A 143 -25.19 1.23 -14.75
C ALA A 143 -25.69 2.30 -13.79
N VAL A 144 -26.95 2.72 -13.90
CA VAL A 144 -27.61 3.68 -12.99
C VAL A 144 -28.68 2.96 -12.19
N THR A 145 -28.65 3.10 -10.87
CA THR A 145 -29.59 2.47 -9.92
C THR A 145 -30.26 3.52 -9.03
N PRO A 146 -31.59 3.51 -8.83
CA PRO A 146 -32.56 2.62 -9.47
C PRO A 146 -32.71 2.95 -10.97
N ALA A 147 -33.09 1.96 -11.79
CA ALA A 147 -33.32 2.17 -13.23
C ALA A 147 -34.60 2.98 -13.52
N THR A 148 -35.56 2.95 -12.59
CA THR A 148 -36.77 3.79 -12.60
C THR A 148 -37.06 4.30 -11.18
N ALA A 149 -37.58 5.52 -11.06
CA ALA A 149 -38.04 6.08 -9.80
C ALA A 149 -39.28 6.97 -10.01
N SER A 150 -40.12 7.09 -8.99
CA SER A 150 -41.28 7.98 -8.99
C SER A 150 -41.33 8.78 -7.69
N ILE A 151 -41.41 10.10 -7.79
CA ILE A 151 -41.43 11.04 -6.65
C ILE A 151 -42.51 12.11 -6.84
N MET A 152 -42.96 12.74 -5.77
CA MET A 152 -43.82 13.92 -5.87
C MET A 152 -42.99 15.19 -6.17
N VAL A 153 -43.62 16.21 -6.75
CA VAL A 153 -43.05 17.56 -6.85
C VAL A 153 -42.52 18.02 -5.49
N GLY A 154 -41.31 18.59 -5.46
CA GLY A 154 -40.61 19.03 -4.24
C GLY A 154 -39.86 17.93 -3.48
N SER A 155 -40.03 16.66 -3.84
CA SER A 155 -39.28 15.54 -3.24
C SER A 155 -37.96 15.28 -3.97
N THR A 156 -37.09 14.42 -3.41
CA THR A 156 -35.81 14.03 -3.99
C THR A 156 -35.66 12.51 -4.13
N GLN A 157 -34.75 12.08 -5.03
CA GLN A 157 -34.37 10.68 -5.23
C GLN A 157 -32.85 10.60 -5.45
N GLN A 158 -32.16 9.71 -4.74
CA GLN A 158 -30.75 9.42 -5.00
C GLN A 158 -30.61 8.40 -6.15
N PHE A 159 -29.81 8.72 -7.16
CA PHE A 159 -29.31 7.77 -8.15
C PHE A 159 -27.84 7.44 -7.88
N ILE A 160 -27.46 6.19 -8.17
CA ILE A 160 -26.12 5.65 -7.95
C ILE A 160 -25.59 5.18 -9.30
N ALA A 161 -24.40 5.65 -9.69
CA ALA A 161 -23.70 5.13 -10.87
C ALA A 161 -22.71 4.05 -10.44
N ILE A 162 -22.77 2.89 -11.09
CA ILE A 162 -21.87 1.76 -10.84
C ILE A 162 -21.08 1.51 -12.13
N GLY A 163 -19.76 1.63 -12.06
CA GLY A 163 -18.85 1.29 -13.14
C GLY A 163 -18.47 -0.18 -13.11
N THR A 164 -18.36 -0.80 -14.29
CA THR A 164 -17.71 -2.12 -14.47
C THR A 164 -16.44 -1.94 -15.29
N TYR A 165 -15.33 -2.53 -14.85
CA TYR A 165 -14.01 -2.34 -15.45
C TYR A 165 -13.56 -3.54 -16.30
N SER A 166 -12.46 -3.36 -17.05
CA SER A 166 -11.89 -4.38 -17.95
C SER A 166 -11.40 -5.64 -17.24
N ASP A 167 -11.08 -5.55 -15.95
CA ASP A 167 -10.73 -6.67 -15.06
C ASP A 167 -11.97 -7.37 -14.44
N LYS A 168 -13.19 -6.93 -14.83
CA LYS A 168 -14.50 -7.35 -14.30
C LYS A 168 -14.80 -6.89 -12.87
N SER A 169 -13.97 -6.05 -12.27
CA SER A 169 -14.30 -5.39 -11.01
C SER A 169 -15.46 -4.39 -11.22
N THR A 170 -16.15 -4.05 -10.13
CA THR A 170 -17.18 -3.01 -10.11
C THR A 170 -16.90 -2.01 -8.99
N ALA A 171 -17.24 -0.74 -9.22
CA ALA A 171 -17.13 0.30 -8.21
C ALA A 171 -18.29 1.30 -8.30
N ILE A 172 -18.66 1.91 -7.19
CA ILE A 172 -19.59 3.05 -7.18
C ILE A 172 -18.81 4.29 -7.65
N ILE A 173 -19.26 4.88 -8.76
CA ILE A 173 -18.65 6.04 -9.42
C ILE A 173 -19.58 7.26 -9.44
N THR A 174 -20.63 7.29 -8.61
CA THR A 174 -21.64 8.36 -8.52
C THR A 174 -21.08 9.78 -8.50
N ASN A 175 -19.94 10.01 -7.85
CA ASN A 175 -19.33 11.35 -7.75
C ASN A 175 -18.23 11.60 -8.82
N SER A 176 -17.98 10.62 -9.68
CA SER A 176 -16.94 10.62 -10.73
C SER A 176 -17.52 10.51 -12.16
N VAL A 177 -18.85 10.59 -12.27
CA VAL A 177 -19.61 10.67 -13.52
C VAL A 177 -20.16 12.08 -13.68
N THR A 178 -20.31 12.52 -14.93
CA THR A 178 -21.11 13.69 -15.26
C THR A 178 -22.59 13.28 -15.27
N TRP A 179 -23.37 13.82 -14.33
CA TRP A 179 -24.82 13.64 -14.31
C TRP A 179 -25.52 14.67 -15.20
N ASN A 180 -26.60 14.26 -15.85
CA ASN A 180 -27.46 15.11 -16.65
C ASN A 180 -28.95 14.73 -16.46
N SER A 181 -29.84 15.70 -16.57
CA SER A 181 -31.29 15.49 -16.67
C SER A 181 -31.76 15.95 -18.05
N ALA A 182 -32.51 15.12 -18.77
CA ALA A 182 -32.98 15.46 -20.11
C ALA A 182 -34.04 16.59 -20.11
N THR A 183 -34.83 16.71 -19.04
CA THR A 183 -35.89 17.72 -18.89
C THR A 183 -35.86 18.37 -17.50
N ASN A 184 -34.99 19.35 -17.31
CA ASN A 184 -34.84 20.12 -16.06
C ASN A 184 -36.15 20.73 -15.53
N ALA A 185 -37.12 21.01 -16.41
CA ALA A 185 -38.45 21.49 -16.05
C ALA A 185 -39.28 20.47 -15.26
N SER A 186 -39.09 19.16 -15.50
CA SER A 186 -39.73 18.11 -14.71
C SER A 186 -38.89 17.73 -13.49
N GLY A 187 -37.56 17.61 -13.65
CA GLY A 187 -36.67 17.38 -12.52
C GLY A 187 -35.20 17.66 -12.83
N THR A 188 -34.43 18.08 -11.82
CA THR A 188 -32.99 18.35 -11.91
C THR A 188 -32.18 17.25 -11.24
N ILE A 189 -30.87 17.18 -11.50
CA ILE A 189 -29.95 16.30 -10.77
C ILE A 189 -28.64 17.02 -10.44
N ALA A 190 -28.15 16.81 -9.22
CA ALA A 190 -26.86 17.31 -8.74
C ALA A 190 -25.71 16.37 -9.11
N ALA A 191 -24.47 16.88 -9.08
CA ALA A 191 -23.25 16.09 -9.32
C ALA A 191 -23.06 14.91 -8.33
N SER A 192 -23.75 14.93 -7.18
CA SER A 192 -23.80 13.82 -6.22
C SER A 192 -24.78 12.69 -6.61
N GLY A 193 -25.45 12.78 -7.77
CA GLY A 193 -26.50 11.85 -8.18
C GLY A 193 -27.87 12.07 -7.52
N MET A 194 -28.03 13.11 -6.69
CA MET A 194 -29.31 13.43 -6.06
C MET A 194 -30.19 14.24 -7.02
N ALA A 195 -31.33 13.66 -7.41
CA ALA A 195 -32.34 14.28 -8.25
C ALA A 195 -33.47 14.92 -7.43
N SER A 196 -34.08 15.97 -7.97
CA SER A 196 -35.16 16.74 -7.35
C SER A 196 -36.34 16.93 -8.31
N GLY A 197 -37.57 16.68 -7.85
CA GLY A 197 -38.78 16.88 -8.66
C GLY A 197 -39.22 18.35 -8.70
N VAL A 198 -39.28 18.94 -9.89
CA VAL A 198 -39.60 20.36 -10.11
C VAL A 198 -41.06 20.57 -10.53
N ALA A 199 -41.55 19.79 -11.49
CA ALA A 199 -42.93 19.82 -11.95
C ALA A 199 -43.36 18.43 -12.44
N ALA A 200 -44.67 18.17 -12.49
CA ALA A 200 -45.18 16.89 -12.94
C ALA A 200 -44.76 16.57 -14.39
N GLY A 201 -44.29 15.35 -14.63
CA GLY A 201 -43.74 14.92 -15.92
C GLY A 201 -42.73 13.79 -15.76
N THR A 202 -41.88 13.59 -16.78
CA THR A 202 -40.80 12.60 -16.74
C THR A 202 -39.49 13.21 -17.25
N THR A 203 -38.36 12.74 -16.72
CA THR A 203 -37.02 13.04 -17.21
C THR A 203 -36.15 11.79 -17.26
N ALA A 204 -35.29 11.70 -18.28
CA ALA A 204 -34.20 10.73 -18.30
C ALA A 204 -33.00 11.30 -17.55
N ILE A 205 -32.56 10.60 -16.52
CA ILE A 205 -31.37 10.90 -15.74
C ILE A 205 -30.22 10.07 -16.32
N SER A 206 -29.17 10.71 -16.83
CA SER A 206 -28.00 10.03 -17.40
C SER A 206 -26.73 10.30 -16.61
N ALA A 207 -25.86 9.28 -16.56
CA ALA A 207 -24.51 9.34 -16.02
C ALA A 207 -23.50 8.99 -17.12
N SER A 208 -22.47 9.80 -17.31
CA SER A 208 -21.40 9.53 -18.29
C SER A 208 -20.00 9.67 -17.69
N SER A 209 -19.07 8.80 -18.10
CA SER A 209 -17.65 8.88 -17.75
C SER A 209 -16.82 8.04 -18.72
N SER A 210 -15.64 8.53 -19.10
CA SER A 210 -14.70 7.84 -20.01
C SER A 210 -15.34 7.29 -21.30
N GLY A 211 -16.27 8.03 -21.89
CA GLY A 211 -17.01 7.64 -23.11
C GLY A 211 -18.23 6.74 -22.87
N GLN A 212 -18.31 6.07 -21.72
CA GLN A 212 -19.44 5.21 -21.37
C GLN A 212 -20.59 6.05 -20.78
N THR A 213 -21.83 5.67 -21.08
CA THR A 213 -23.05 6.35 -20.60
C THR A 213 -24.12 5.33 -20.22
N ALA A 214 -24.89 5.63 -19.17
CA ALA A 214 -26.10 4.89 -18.81
C ALA A 214 -27.19 5.86 -18.34
N SER A 215 -28.46 5.41 -18.38
CA SER A 215 -29.62 6.23 -18.06
C SER A 215 -30.65 5.50 -17.20
N ALA A 216 -31.40 6.26 -16.41
CA ALA A 216 -32.56 5.84 -15.63
C ALA A 216 -33.74 6.81 -15.86
N LEU A 217 -34.96 6.36 -15.60
CA LEU A 217 -36.18 7.17 -15.77
C LEU A 217 -36.67 7.71 -14.42
N LEU A 218 -36.84 9.03 -14.31
CA LEU A 218 -37.47 9.68 -13.17
C LEU A 218 -38.86 10.19 -13.58
N THR A 219 -39.89 9.72 -12.89
CA THR A 219 -41.26 10.23 -12.98
C THR A 219 -41.53 11.16 -11.82
N VAL A 220 -42.12 12.33 -12.09
CA VAL A 220 -42.52 13.31 -11.09
C VAL A 220 -44.05 13.45 -11.14
N THR A 221 -44.72 13.20 -10.02
CA THR A 221 -46.18 13.31 -9.90
C THR A 221 -46.58 14.61 -9.19
N ALA A 222 -47.71 15.18 -9.59
CA ALA A 222 -48.28 16.34 -8.91
C ALA A 222 -48.75 15.97 -7.50
N VAL A 223 -48.64 16.91 -6.56
CA VAL A 223 -49.29 16.79 -5.25
C VAL A 223 -50.81 16.80 -5.47
N PRO A 224 -51.57 15.82 -4.94
CA PRO A 224 -53.03 15.82 -5.10
C PRO A 224 -53.63 17.01 -4.37
N VAL A 225 -54.28 17.91 -5.13
CA VAL A 225 -55.06 19.01 -4.56
C VAL A 225 -56.34 18.46 -3.93
N VAL A 226 -56.44 18.58 -2.60
CA VAL A 226 -57.69 18.29 -1.88
C VAL A 226 -58.70 19.38 -2.25
N PRO A 227 -59.89 19.05 -2.78
CA PRO A 227 -60.93 20.04 -3.04
C PRO A 227 -61.32 20.78 -1.74
N PRO A 228 -61.63 22.08 -1.79
CA PRO A 228 -62.03 22.81 -0.59
C PRO A 228 -63.28 22.18 0.03
N VAL A 229 -63.15 21.72 1.28
CA VAL A 229 -64.29 21.22 2.06
C VAL A 229 -65.20 22.41 2.37
N VAL A 230 -66.41 22.41 1.80
CA VAL A 230 -67.44 23.40 2.13
C VAL A 230 -67.78 23.24 3.62
N PRO A 231 -67.64 24.30 4.46
CA PRO A 231 -68.00 24.21 5.87
C PRO A 231 -69.48 23.83 6.03
N PRO A 232 -69.83 22.94 6.97
CA PRO A 232 -71.23 22.63 7.24
C PRO A 232 -71.95 23.89 7.74
N VAL A 233 -73.09 24.21 7.13
CA VAL A 233 -73.94 25.32 7.55
C VAL A 233 -74.54 25.00 8.91
N VAL A 234 -74.08 25.69 9.95
CA VAL A 234 -74.60 25.53 11.32
C VAL A 234 -75.95 26.27 11.43
N PRO A 235 -77.05 25.59 11.81
CA PRO A 235 -78.33 26.25 12.08
C PRO A 235 -78.22 27.22 13.27
N PRO A 236 -78.96 28.34 13.28
CA PRO A 236 -78.89 29.32 14.37
C PRO A 236 -79.39 28.73 15.69
N VAL A 237 -78.51 28.68 16.70
CA VAL A 237 -78.86 28.29 18.08
C VAL A 237 -79.17 29.53 18.90
N VAL A 238 -80.31 29.54 19.59
CA VAL A 238 -80.72 30.64 20.47
C VAL A 238 -79.88 30.63 21.76
N PRO A 239 -79.25 31.76 22.16
CA PRO A 239 -78.43 31.79 23.38
C PRO A 239 -79.28 31.82 24.67
N PRO A 240 -78.93 31.04 25.70
CA PRO A 240 -79.40 31.27 27.06
C PRO A 240 -78.63 32.40 27.75
N VAL A 241 -79.31 33.22 28.54
CA VAL A 241 -78.72 34.32 29.30
C VAL A 241 -78.03 33.81 30.57
N VAL A 242 -76.77 34.16 30.78
CA VAL A 242 -76.02 33.87 32.03
C VAL A 242 -75.42 35.20 32.57
N PRO A 243 -75.58 35.53 33.87
CA PRO A 243 -75.01 36.74 34.45
C PRO A 243 -73.47 36.72 34.51
N PRO A 244 -72.78 37.88 34.49
CA PRO A 244 -71.33 37.94 34.46
C PRO A 244 -70.72 37.69 35.85
N VAL A 245 -69.76 36.76 35.92
CA VAL A 245 -68.77 36.70 36.99
C VAL A 245 -67.43 37.08 36.38
N VAL A 246 -66.76 38.08 36.96
CA VAL A 246 -65.47 38.60 36.49
C VAL A 246 -64.34 37.97 37.30
N PRO A 247 -63.49 37.09 36.72
CA PRO A 247 -62.22 36.72 37.32
C PRO A 247 -61.23 37.89 37.20
N PRO A 248 -60.33 38.11 38.18
CA PRO A 248 -59.30 39.14 38.06
C PRO A 248 -58.32 38.78 36.94
N VAL A 249 -58.16 39.69 35.97
CA VAL A 249 -57.19 39.56 34.89
C VAL A 249 -55.80 39.83 35.43
N VAL A 250 -55.00 38.77 35.62
CA VAL A 250 -53.55 38.88 35.76
C VAL A 250 -52.97 39.08 34.36
N PRO A 251 -52.23 40.17 34.07
CA PRO A 251 -51.58 40.34 32.78
C PRO A 251 -50.60 39.18 32.53
N PRO A 252 -50.59 38.56 31.33
CA PRO A 252 -49.60 37.55 31.02
C PRO A 252 -48.21 38.20 30.99
N VAL A 253 -47.39 37.87 31.98
CA VAL A 253 -45.96 38.19 31.93
C VAL A 253 -45.37 37.34 30.82
N VAL A 254 -45.16 37.96 29.65
CA VAL A 254 -44.43 37.34 28.54
C VAL A 254 -43.03 36.99 29.06
N PRO A 255 -42.65 35.71 29.13
CA PRO A 255 -41.29 35.35 29.48
C PRO A 255 -40.35 36.01 28.45
N PRO A 256 -39.21 36.59 28.86
CA PRO A 256 -38.28 37.14 27.89
C PRO A 256 -37.91 36.04 26.90
N VAL A 257 -38.16 36.28 25.61
CA VAL A 257 -37.78 35.36 24.54
C VAL A 257 -36.26 35.34 24.51
N VAL A 258 -35.68 34.36 25.21
CA VAL A 258 -34.27 34.02 25.09
C VAL A 258 -34.05 33.71 23.61
N PRO A 259 -33.22 34.47 22.88
CA PRO A 259 -32.91 34.15 21.49
C PRO A 259 -32.43 32.71 21.44
N PRO A 260 -32.86 31.89 20.46
CA PRO A 260 -32.39 30.52 20.35
C PRO A 260 -30.86 30.58 20.30
N VAL A 261 -30.21 30.04 21.34
CA VAL A 261 -28.76 29.92 21.38
C VAL A 261 -28.41 28.98 20.25
N VAL A 262 -27.94 29.55 19.14
CA VAL A 262 -27.45 28.79 17.99
C VAL A 262 -26.40 27.84 18.55
N PRO A 263 -26.62 26.51 18.48
CA PRO A 263 -25.66 25.57 19.02
C PRO A 263 -24.30 25.86 18.39
N PRO A 264 -23.20 25.91 19.16
CA PRO A 264 -21.90 26.21 18.61
C PRO A 264 -21.62 25.24 17.47
N VAL A 265 -21.47 25.77 16.25
CA VAL A 265 -21.22 24.98 15.05
C VAL A 265 -19.84 24.36 15.22
N VAL A 266 -19.82 23.09 15.65
CA VAL A 266 -18.58 22.33 15.82
C VAL A 266 -17.88 22.31 14.46
N PRO A 267 -16.63 22.82 14.36
CA PRO A 267 -15.91 22.81 13.10
C PRO A 267 -15.82 21.38 12.53
N PRO A 268 -15.98 21.19 11.22
CA PRO A 268 -15.79 19.88 10.60
C PRO A 268 -14.37 19.38 10.87
N ALA A 269 -14.22 18.07 11.07
CA ALA A 269 -12.94 17.42 11.34
C ALA A 269 -11.92 17.77 10.23
N ALA A 270 -10.72 18.18 10.64
CA ALA A 270 -9.65 18.53 9.71
C ALA A 270 -8.80 17.30 9.38
N ASP A 271 -8.22 17.26 8.19
CA ASP A 271 -7.38 16.14 7.74
C ASP A 271 -6.04 16.11 8.49
N ILE A 272 -5.42 14.93 8.65
CA ILE A 272 -4.17 14.78 9.41
C ILE A 272 -2.98 14.67 8.45
N SER A 273 -2.14 15.70 8.43
CA SER A 273 -0.86 15.66 7.71
C SER A 273 0.08 14.64 8.34
N LEU A 274 0.47 13.63 7.56
CA LEU A 274 1.42 12.59 7.96
C LEU A 274 2.89 12.94 7.65
N GLY A 275 3.17 14.09 7.03
CA GLY A 275 4.53 14.48 6.62
C GLY A 275 5.24 13.38 5.82
N ARG A 276 6.47 13.04 6.19
CA ARG A 276 7.26 11.94 5.61
C ARG A 276 6.65 10.57 5.91
N ALA A 277 5.93 10.42 7.02
CA ALA A 277 5.25 9.17 7.36
C ALA A 277 4.13 8.82 6.35
N ALA A 278 3.68 9.77 5.52
CA ALA A 278 2.72 9.53 4.43
C ALA A 278 3.22 8.48 3.41
N SER A 279 4.55 8.34 3.24
CA SER A 279 5.12 7.37 2.31
C SER A 279 5.05 5.92 2.82
N PHE A 280 4.93 5.74 4.14
CA PHE A 280 4.95 4.44 4.79
C PHE A 280 3.55 3.80 4.84
N ALA A 281 3.50 2.50 4.55
CA ALA A 281 2.38 1.63 4.90
C ALA A 281 2.58 0.98 6.28
N VAL A 282 3.84 0.69 6.65
CA VAL A 282 4.21 0.13 7.95
C VAL A 282 5.41 0.89 8.50
N LEU A 283 5.25 1.45 9.70
CA LEU A 283 6.32 2.18 10.40
C LEU A 283 6.32 1.74 11.87
N ALA A 284 7.48 1.33 12.37
CA ALA A 284 7.66 0.91 13.76
C ALA A 284 8.89 1.61 14.36
N GLY A 285 8.72 2.27 15.51
CA GLY A 285 9.82 2.93 16.22
C GLY A 285 10.81 1.96 16.86
N THR A 286 10.42 0.70 17.11
CA THR A 286 11.30 -0.32 17.69
C THR A 286 11.55 -1.50 16.76
N SER A 287 10.51 -2.26 16.39
CA SER A 287 10.68 -3.44 15.54
C SER A 287 9.45 -3.82 14.72
N ILE A 288 9.69 -4.50 13.59
CA ILE A 288 8.65 -5.24 12.85
C ILE A 288 8.87 -6.74 13.06
N THR A 289 7.86 -7.41 13.62
CA THR A 289 7.80 -8.87 13.65
C THR A 289 6.88 -9.33 12.52
N ASN A 290 7.42 -10.04 11.53
CA ASN A 290 6.63 -10.66 10.46
C ASN A 290 6.88 -12.18 10.47
N ASN A 291 5.90 -12.97 10.02
CA ASN A 291 6.04 -14.42 10.01
C ASN A 291 6.96 -14.92 8.88
N SER A 292 7.96 -15.73 9.23
CA SER A 292 8.81 -16.41 8.25
C SER A 292 7.99 -17.34 7.36
N GLY A 293 8.26 -17.32 6.05
CA GLY A 293 7.48 -18.02 5.02
C GLY A 293 6.07 -17.44 4.78
N GLY A 294 5.73 -16.29 5.37
CA GLY A 294 4.42 -15.67 5.24
C GLY A 294 4.19 -14.91 3.94
N THR A 295 2.92 -14.74 3.59
CA THR A 295 2.48 -14.03 2.37
C THR A 295 2.28 -12.52 2.58
N THR A 296 2.87 -11.92 3.62
CA THR A 296 2.68 -10.50 3.95
C THR A 296 3.18 -9.60 2.81
N LEU A 297 2.26 -8.90 2.16
CA LEU A 297 2.48 -7.99 1.04
C LEU A 297 2.10 -6.56 1.42
N VAL A 298 3.02 -5.62 1.20
CA VAL A 298 2.90 -4.21 1.58
C VAL A 298 3.05 -3.30 0.36
N THR A 299 1.99 -2.58 0.02
CA THR A 299 1.97 -1.51 -0.99
C THR A 299 2.17 -0.17 -0.27
N GLY A 300 3.44 0.15 -0.02
CA GLY A 300 3.91 1.35 0.69
C GLY A 300 5.28 1.11 1.29
N ASP A 301 5.97 2.17 1.72
CA ASP A 301 7.27 2.01 2.36
C ASP A 301 7.13 1.28 3.71
N VAL A 302 8.20 0.58 4.08
CA VAL A 302 8.34 -0.10 5.37
C VAL A 302 9.49 0.53 6.14
N GLY A 303 9.37 0.70 7.45
CA GLY A 303 10.43 1.27 8.27
C GLY A 303 10.46 0.75 9.69
N ALA A 304 11.60 0.21 10.13
CA ALA A 304 11.84 -0.16 11.52
C ALA A 304 13.32 -0.44 11.80
N PRO A 305 13.87 -0.03 12.96
CA PRO A 305 15.26 -0.31 13.35
C PRO A 305 15.64 -1.79 13.39
N SER A 306 14.68 -2.67 13.68
CA SER A 306 14.88 -4.13 13.76
C SER A 306 13.72 -4.88 13.11
N GLN A 307 14.01 -5.94 12.35
CA GLN A 307 13.00 -6.73 11.63
C GLN A 307 13.35 -8.22 11.70
N THR A 308 12.39 -9.08 12.10
CA THR A 308 12.63 -10.54 12.16
C THR A 308 12.71 -11.17 10.77
N THR A 309 11.87 -10.70 9.88
CA THR A 309 11.79 -11.05 8.46
C THR A 309 11.20 -9.81 7.80
N ALA A 310 11.85 -9.27 6.78
CA ALA A 310 11.29 -8.13 6.06
C ALA A 310 9.92 -8.52 5.46
N PRO A 311 8.87 -7.69 5.60
CA PRO A 311 7.67 -7.84 4.79
C PRO A 311 8.03 -7.77 3.30
N THR A 312 7.23 -8.38 2.43
CA THR A 312 7.42 -8.21 0.97
C THR A 312 6.81 -6.88 0.55
N GLN A 313 7.58 -5.98 -0.05
CA GLN A 313 7.04 -4.75 -0.64
C GLN A 313 6.51 -5.00 -2.06
N SER A 314 5.50 -4.24 -2.47
CA SER A 314 5.19 -4.02 -3.88
C SER A 314 6.30 -3.20 -4.56
N ALA A 315 6.44 -3.31 -5.87
CA ALA A 315 7.47 -2.60 -6.62
C ALA A 315 7.33 -1.07 -6.47
N GLY A 316 8.46 -0.37 -6.35
CA GLY A 316 8.53 1.09 -6.19
C GLY A 316 8.52 1.60 -4.74
N TYR A 317 8.48 0.71 -3.75
CA TYR A 317 8.59 1.05 -2.33
C TYR A 317 9.90 0.54 -1.72
N ALA A 318 10.35 1.21 -0.65
CA ALA A 318 11.59 0.91 0.04
C ALA A 318 11.37 0.39 1.46
N ASN A 319 12.37 -0.31 1.99
CA ASN A 319 12.42 -0.74 3.39
C ASN A 319 13.59 -0.03 4.10
N TYR A 320 13.29 0.80 5.09
CA TYR A 320 14.24 1.65 5.80
C TYR A 320 14.53 1.11 7.20
N SER A 321 15.72 0.53 7.39
CA SER A 321 16.16 0.04 8.71
C SER A 321 16.93 1.07 9.54
N SER A 322 17.32 2.20 8.95
CA SER A 322 18.05 3.28 9.62
C SER A 322 18.04 4.58 8.80
N GLY A 323 18.66 5.64 9.31
CA GLY A 323 18.91 6.88 8.58
C GLY A 323 17.82 7.94 8.69
N PRO A 324 18.02 9.11 8.05
CA PRO A 324 17.20 10.30 8.27
C PRO A 324 15.76 10.17 7.75
N ILE A 325 15.50 9.30 6.78
CA ILE A 325 14.14 9.05 6.27
C ILE A 325 13.31 8.33 7.34
N LEU A 326 13.85 7.28 7.98
CA LEU A 326 13.19 6.58 9.07
C LEU A 326 12.99 7.49 10.29
N ALA A 327 14.03 8.22 10.70
CA ALA A 327 13.98 9.14 11.84
C ALA A 327 12.93 10.24 11.62
N GLY A 328 12.97 10.94 10.48
CA GLY A 328 12.02 12.01 10.17
C GLY A 328 10.58 11.53 10.00
N ALA A 329 10.36 10.29 9.52
CA ALA A 329 9.02 9.70 9.48
C ALA A 329 8.48 9.37 10.89
N LEU A 330 9.34 8.93 11.82
CA LEU A 330 8.96 8.71 13.21
C LEU A 330 8.66 10.03 13.94
N GLU A 331 9.41 11.10 13.65
CA GLU A 331 9.11 12.45 14.14
C GLU A 331 7.76 12.98 13.61
N ASP A 332 7.54 12.90 12.29
CA ASP A 332 6.29 13.35 11.67
C ASP A 332 5.07 12.53 12.16
N LEU A 333 5.24 11.24 12.51
CA LEU A 333 4.22 10.43 13.18
C LEU A 333 3.82 11.02 14.55
N GLN A 334 4.78 11.47 15.36
CA GLN A 334 4.46 12.09 16.66
C GLN A 334 3.70 13.41 16.48
N VAL A 335 4.07 14.20 15.47
CA VAL A 335 3.36 15.43 15.10
C VAL A 335 1.92 15.12 14.65
N ALA A 336 1.73 14.10 13.81
CA ALA A 336 0.41 13.66 13.36
C ALA A 336 -0.49 13.19 14.51
N VAL A 337 0.04 12.37 15.44
CA VAL A 337 -0.71 11.91 16.63
C VAL A 337 -1.06 13.08 17.56
N THR A 338 -0.16 14.04 17.73
CA THR A 338 -0.42 15.26 18.52
C THR A 338 -1.51 16.12 17.86
N SER A 339 -1.42 16.33 16.53
CA SER A 339 -2.41 17.07 15.75
C SER A 339 -3.80 16.44 15.85
N ALA A 340 -3.91 15.12 15.70
CA ALA A 340 -5.18 14.41 15.83
C ALA A 340 -5.76 14.50 17.26
N ASN A 341 -4.90 14.45 18.29
CA ASN A 341 -5.34 14.63 19.68
C ASN A 341 -5.72 16.07 20.05
N SER A 342 -5.26 17.07 19.30
CA SER A 342 -5.65 18.47 19.49
C SER A 342 -7.02 18.82 18.88
N GLN A 343 -7.59 17.97 18.02
CA GLN A 343 -8.89 18.26 17.42
C GLN A 343 -10.05 18.17 18.41
N THR A 344 -11.02 19.08 18.27
CA THR A 344 -12.25 19.12 19.06
C THR A 344 -13.11 17.88 18.77
N CYS A 345 -13.52 17.17 19.81
CA CYS A 345 -14.38 16.00 19.69
C CYS A 345 -15.80 16.41 19.25
N THR A 346 -16.29 15.84 18.15
CA THR A 346 -17.70 15.90 17.72
C THR A 346 -18.57 15.02 18.61
N VAL A 347 -18.03 13.86 19.00
CA VAL A 347 -18.65 12.91 19.94
C VAL A 347 -17.62 12.56 21.01
N SER A 348 -18.02 12.61 22.28
CA SER A 348 -17.17 12.25 23.42
C SER A 348 -17.89 11.31 24.38
N SER A 349 -17.16 10.31 24.89
CA SER A 349 -17.66 9.36 25.89
C SER A 349 -16.58 9.02 26.91
N ALA A 350 -16.97 8.98 28.19
CA ALA A 350 -16.11 8.55 29.30
C ALA A 350 -15.96 7.02 29.38
N SER A 351 -16.66 6.27 28.54
CA SER A 351 -16.64 4.79 28.50
C SER A 351 -15.96 4.27 27.23
N GLY A 352 -15.74 2.95 27.18
CA GLY A 352 -15.43 2.26 25.93
C GLY A 352 -16.66 2.12 25.04
N VAL A 353 -16.45 1.59 23.84
CA VAL A 353 -17.51 1.40 22.84
C VAL A 353 -17.22 0.16 21.99
N ASP A 354 -18.26 -0.56 21.56
CA ASP A 354 -18.18 -1.43 20.39
C ASP A 354 -18.80 -0.68 19.20
N LEU A 355 -18.02 -0.48 18.15
CA LEU A 355 -18.46 0.17 16.92
C LEU A 355 -19.14 -0.82 15.94
N GLY A 356 -19.18 -2.10 16.30
CA GLY A 356 -19.87 -3.15 15.57
C GLY A 356 -21.36 -2.84 15.33
N GLY A 357 -21.78 -2.94 14.07
CA GLY A 357 -23.16 -2.67 13.64
C GLY A 357 -23.52 -1.18 13.53
N LEU A 358 -22.63 -0.25 13.90
CA LEU A 358 -22.91 1.18 13.83
C LEU A 358 -22.73 1.73 12.41
N VAL A 359 -23.48 2.80 12.10
CA VAL A 359 -23.31 3.64 10.91
C VAL A 359 -22.95 5.05 11.38
N LEU A 360 -21.76 5.54 11.03
CA LEU A 360 -21.21 6.80 11.52
C LEU A 360 -20.96 7.81 10.39
N THR A 361 -21.27 9.08 10.64
CA THR A 361 -20.97 10.21 9.75
C THR A 361 -19.55 10.75 10.01
N PRO A 362 -19.00 11.60 9.13
CA PRO A 362 -17.69 12.22 9.38
C PRO A 362 -17.66 13.00 10.70
N GLY A 363 -16.51 13.02 11.38
CA GLY A 363 -16.35 13.66 12.68
C GLY A 363 -15.19 13.11 13.52
N VAL A 364 -14.98 13.75 14.68
CA VAL A 364 -13.98 13.33 15.68
C VAL A 364 -14.68 12.62 16.84
N TYR A 365 -14.37 11.34 17.00
CA TYR A 365 -14.96 10.44 17.99
C TYR A 365 -13.94 10.13 19.09
N CYS A 366 -14.24 10.52 20.32
CA CYS A 366 -13.32 10.45 21.46
C CYS A 366 -13.85 9.55 22.58
N TYR A 367 -13.13 8.47 22.90
CA TYR A 367 -13.50 7.51 23.94
C TYR A 367 -12.41 7.43 25.01
N ALA A 368 -12.77 7.52 26.29
CA ALA A 368 -11.81 7.29 27.38
C ALA A 368 -11.54 5.79 27.60
N GLY A 369 -12.50 4.91 27.29
CA GLY A 369 -12.31 3.46 27.30
C GLY A 369 -11.92 2.90 25.94
N ALA A 370 -11.76 1.58 25.88
CA ALA A 370 -11.36 0.86 24.67
C ALA A 370 -12.39 0.98 23.54
N ILE A 371 -11.89 1.00 22.29
CA ILE A 371 -12.70 0.83 21.09
C ILE A 371 -12.60 -0.64 20.66
N SER A 372 -13.74 -1.29 20.52
CA SER A 372 -13.88 -2.60 19.89
C SER A 372 -14.63 -2.48 18.56
N ILE A 373 -14.41 -3.44 17.66
CA ILE A 373 -15.22 -3.62 16.44
C ILE A 373 -15.60 -5.09 16.32
N THR A 374 -16.85 -5.41 16.67
CA THR A 374 -17.46 -6.74 16.46
C THR A 374 -18.28 -6.76 15.17
N GLY A 375 -17.86 -7.55 14.19
CA GLY A 375 -18.53 -7.57 12.87
C GLY A 375 -18.24 -6.29 12.06
N THR A 376 -19.27 -5.63 11.52
CA THR A 376 -19.11 -4.54 10.56
C THR A 376 -19.40 -3.16 11.16
N LEU A 377 -18.43 -2.26 11.14
CA LEU A 377 -18.63 -0.81 11.27
C LEU A 377 -18.81 -0.20 9.89
N THR A 378 -19.81 0.67 9.71
CA THR A 378 -20.02 1.42 8.47
C THR A 378 -19.75 2.90 8.68
N LEU A 379 -18.94 3.50 7.81
CA LEU A 379 -18.70 4.95 7.77
C LEU A 379 -19.35 5.52 6.52
N ASN A 380 -20.31 6.42 6.71
CA ASN A 380 -21.20 6.92 5.67
C ASN A 380 -21.12 8.44 5.48
N GLY A 381 -20.71 8.86 4.28
CA GLY A 381 -20.63 10.26 3.86
C GLY A 381 -19.20 10.77 3.65
N PRO A 382 -18.99 11.79 2.79
CA PRO A 382 -17.67 12.33 2.50
C PRO A 382 -17.18 13.23 3.65
N GLY A 383 -15.96 13.00 4.13
CA GLY A 383 -15.32 13.82 5.15
C GLY A 383 -14.23 13.07 5.91
N VAL A 384 -13.68 13.72 6.94
CA VAL A 384 -12.64 13.15 7.79
C VAL A 384 -13.25 12.41 8.98
N TYR A 385 -12.69 11.25 9.30
CA TYR A 385 -13.06 10.40 10.42
C TYR A 385 -11.86 10.22 11.34
N ILE A 386 -11.97 10.64 12.60
CA ILE A 386 -10.90 10.49 13.60
C ILE A 386 -11.44 9.76 14.81
N PHE A 387 -10.96 8.53 15.03
CA PHE A 387 -11.31 7.70 16.18
C PHE A 387 -10.18 7.72 17.20
N ARG A 388 -10.40 8.38 18.35
CA ARG A 388 -9.45 8.49 19.45
C ARG A 388 -9.87 7.61 20.62
N THR A 389 -8.91 6.88 21.18
CA THR A 389 -9.11 6.18 22.46
C THR A 389 -7.93 6.36 23.40
N ALA A 390 -8.21 6.66 24.67
CA ALA A 390 -7.20 6.65 25.74
C ALA A 390 -6.80 5.22 26.18
N SER A 391 -7.32 4.19 25.50
CA SER A 391 -7.12 2.77 25.78
C SER A 391 -6.82 2.01 24.48
N THR A 392 -7.20 0.74 24.40
CA THR A 392 -6.93 -0.15 23.27
C THR A 392 -7.90 0.02 22.10
N LEU A 393 -7.44 -0.35 20.90
CA LEU A 393 -8.26 -0.53 19.70
C LEU A 393 -8.24 -2.00 19.30
N ASN A 394 -9.38 -2.68 19.34
CA ASN A 394 -9.46 -4.10 19.02
C ASN A 394 -10.52 -4.37 17.94
N SER A 395 -10.35 -5.45 17.18
CA SER A 395 -11.41 -5.98 16.32
C SER A 395 -11.51 -7.50 16.44
N THR A 396 -12.71 -8.04 16.24
CA THR A 396 -12.91 -9.50 16.21
C THR A 396 -12.39 -10.11 14.91
N ALA A 397 -12.25 -11.44 14.85
CA ALA A 397 -12.03 -12.12 13.58
C ALA A 397 -13.16 -11.80 12.59
N ASN A 398 -12.83 -11.66 11.31
CA ASN A 398 -13.73 -11.25 10.22
C ASN A 398 -14.39 -9.87 10.41
N ALA A 399 -13.88 -9.00 11.29
CA ALA A 399 -14.39 -7.64 11.43
C ALA A 399 -14.12 -6.80 10.18
N ILE A 400 -15.05 -5.91 9.84
CA ILE A 400 -15.02 -5.09 8.62
C ILE A 400 -15.21 -3.61 8.97
N VAL A 401 -14.38 -2.75 8.40
CA VAL A 401 -14.62 -1.31 8.30
C VAL A 401 -15.09 -1.01 6.88
N ALA A 402 -16.39 -0.77 6.71
CA ALA A 402 -17.02 -0.48 5.44
C ALA A 402 -17.14 1.03 5.21
N LEU A 403 -16.93 1.48 3.97
CA LEU A 403 -17.13 2.88 3.56
C LEU A 403 -18.32 2.97 2.60
N THR A 404 -19.23 3.91 2.84
CA THR A 404 -20.41 4.18 2.02
C THR A 404 -20.63 5.68 1.83
N GLY A 405 -21.53 6.05 0.92
CA GLY A 405 -21.93 7.45 0.75
C GLY A 405 -20.83 8.42 0.31
N GLY A 406 -19.72 7.92 -0.26
CA GLY A 406 -18.58 8.75 -0.66
C GLY A 406 -17.53 9.00 0.44
N ALA A 407 -17.57 8.26 1.55
CA ALA A 407 -16.46 8.23 2.50
C ALA A 407 -15.16 7.78 1.82
N SER A 408 -14.06 8.50 2.07
CA SER A 408 -12.71 8.19 1.57
C SER A 408 -11.89 7.55 2.69
N ASP A 409 -11.13 6.49 2.37
CA ASP A 409 -10.25 5.84 3.33
C ASP A 409 -8.95 6.62 3.58
N GLY A 410 -8.56 7.51 2.67
CA GLY A 410 -7.42 8.41 2.86
C GLY A 410 -7.57 9.38 4.05
N SER A 411 -8.82 9.68 4.44
CA SER A 411 -9.15 10.59 5.54
C SER A 411 -9.76 9.87 6.76
N LEU A 412 -9.43 8.60 6.95
CA LEU A 412 -9.81 7.80 8.12
C LEU A 412 -8.60 7.54 9.01
N TYR A 413 -8.67 7.97 10.26
CA TYR A 413 -7.58 7.89 11.24
C TYR A 413 -8.02 7.23 12.54
N TRP A 414 -7.16 6.36 13.05
CA TRP A 414 -7.33 5.66 14.31
C TRP A 414 -6.16 6.02 15.24
N ILE A 415 -6.47 6.62 16.39
CA ILE A 415 -5.50 7.21 17.32
C ILE A 415 -5.63 6.54 18.70
N PRO A 416 -5.13 5.30 18.87
CA PRO A 416 -5.13 4.61 20.15
C PRO A 416 -3.89 4.96 20.98
N ALA A 417 -4.14 5.30 22.25
CA ALA A 417 -3.07 5.47 23.24
C ALA A 417 -2.55 4.12 23.79
N GLY A 418 -3.39 3.09 23.82
CA GLY A 418 -3.03 1.71 24.18
C GLY A 418 -2.74 0.84 22.95
N PRO A 419 -2.36 -0.44 23.16
CA PRO A 419 -2.06 -1.35 22.06
C PRO A 419 -3.27 -1.59 21.14
N THR A 420 -2.99 -1.89 19.88
CA THR A 420 -3.99 -2.23 18.87
C THR A 420 -3.90 -3.71 18.52
N THR A 421 -5.04 -4.41 18.50
CA THR A 421 -5.10 -5.82 18.07
C THR A 421 -6.23 -6.02 17.06
N LEU A 422 -5.88 -6.17 15.79
CA LEU A 422 -6.87 -6.50 14.75
C LEU A 422 -7.07 -8.01 14.69
N GLY A 423 -8.33 -8.46 14.68
CA GLY A 423 -8.67 -9.88 14.53
C GLY A 423 -8.35 -10.41 13.13
N ALA A 424 -8.14 -11.72 13.03
CA ALA A 424 -7.77 -12.42 11.79
C ALA A 424 -8.87 -12.38 10.71
N ASN A 425 -8.48 -12.47 9.44
CA ASN A 425 -9.37 -12.41 8.26
C ASN A 425 -10.22 -11.14 8.16
N GLY A 426 -9.86 -10.07 8.87
CA GLY A 426 -10.61 -8.80 8.82
C GLY A 426 -10.33 -7.99 7.56
N VAL A 427 -11.22 -7.04 7.26
CA VAL A 427 -11.00 -5.98 6.26
C VAL A 427 -11.05 -4.64 6.98
N PHE A 428 -9.88 -4.13 7.35
CA PHE A 428 -9.74 -2.87 8.06
C PHE A 428 -9.35 -1.74 7.09
N LYS A 429 -9.70 -0.50 7.42
CA LYS A 429 -9.45 0.68 6.58
C LYS A 429 -8.90 1.85 7.39
N GLY A 430 -8.15 2.73 6.73
CA GLY A 430 -7.60 3.94 7.30
C GLY A 430 -6.28 3.74 8.07
N SER A 431 -5.71 4.86 8.51
CA SER A 431 -4.37 4.92 9.09
C SER A 431 -4.41 4.83 10.62
N ILE A 432 -3.80 3.77 11.17
CA ILE A 432 -3.61 3.59 12.61
C ILE A 432 -2.31 4.29 13.00
N LEU A 433 -2.43 5.30 13.86
CA LEU A 433 -1.34 6.15 14.33
C LEU A 433 -1.20 5.99 15.85
N SER A 434 -0.18 5.27 16.30
CA SER A 434 0.12 5.09 17.72
C SER A 434 1.41 5.79 18.12
N GLN A 435 1.36 6.59 19.19
CA GLN A 435 2.53 7.31 19.72
C GLN A 435 3.59 6.36 20.28
N SER A 436 3.18 5.35 21.06
CA SER A 436 4.11 4.49 21.83
C SER A 436 3.57 3.09 22.13
N ALA A 437 2.44 2.68 21.54
CA ALA A 437 1.84 1.38 21.78
C ALA A 437 1.90 0.47 20.55
N ALA A 438 2.08 -0.84 20.79
CA ALA A 438 2.26 -1.81 19.72
C ALA A 438 0.99 -2.01 18.89
N ILE A 439 1.17 -2.28 17.58
CA ILE A 439 0.09 -2.66 16.67
C ILE A 439 0.27 -4.12 16.27
N THR A 440 -0.74 -4.96 16.52
CA THR A 440 -0.79 -6.34 16.04
C THR A 440 -1.87 -6.46 14.98
N VAL A 441 -1.47 -6.81 13.76
CA VAL A 441 -2.37 -7.09 12.64
C VAL A 441 -2.57 -8.60 12.58
N GLY A 442 -3.80 -9.06 12.84
CA GLY A 442 -4.15 -10.49 12.88
C GLY A 442 -3.92 -11.21 11.55
N ASP A 443 -3.82 -12.54 11.61
CA ASP A 443 -3.51 -13.39 10.45
C ASP A 443 -4.47 -13.14 9.28
N ASN A 444 -3.94 -13.03 8.07
CA ASN A 444 -4.69 -12.85 6.82
C ASN A 444 -5.62 -11.60 6.78
N THR A 445 -5.42 -10.63 7.70
CA THR A 445 -6.15 -9.36 7.68
C THR A 445 -5.68 -8.46 6.53
N SER A 446 -6.63 -7.85 5.84
CA SER A 446 -6.38 -6.83 4.81
C SER A 446 -6.56 -5.43 5.39
N LEU A 447 -5.52 -4.61 5.33
CA LEU A 447 -5.55 -3.19 5.70
C LEU A 447 -5.53 -2.37 4.39
N LEU A 448 -6.70 -1.92 3.96
CA LEU A 448 -6.92 -1.29 2.65
C LEU A 448 -6.98 0.24 2.77
N SER A 449 -6.19 0.93 1.94
CA SER A 449 -5.97 2.38 2.02
C SER A 449 -5.67 2.82 3.46
N GLY A 450 -4.76 2.08 4.09
CA GLY A 450 -4.52 2.12 5.53
C GLY A 450 -3.08 1.83 5.87
N ARG A 451 -2.69 2.28 7.06
CA ARG A 451 -1.30 2.30 7.53
C ARG A 451 -1.23 1.75 8.95
N ALA A 452 -0.16 1.05 9.27
CA ALA A 452 0.18 0.65 10.63
C ALA A 452 1.43 1.43 11.07
N LEU A 453 1.23 2.62 11.64
CA LEU A 453 2.30 3.51 12.07
C LEU A 453 2.33 3.57 13.60
N SER A 454 3.42 3.10 14.21
CA SER A 454 3.62 3.05 15.66
C SER A 454 5.01 3.55 16.05
N GLY A 455 5.11 4.34 17.13
CA GLY A 455 6.39 4.61 17.79
C GLY A 455 6.96 3.42 18.57
N ALA A 456 6.25 2.29 18.63
CA ALA A 456 6.68 1.03 19.22
C ALA A 456 6.79 -0.07 18.15
N ALA A 457 6.38 -1.30 18.47
CA ALA A 457 6.51 -2.46 17.58
C ALA A 457 5.25 -2.67 16.72
N VAL A 458 5.44 -3.21 15.52
CA VAL A 458 4.35 -3.69 14.65
C VAL A 458 4.51 -5.19 14.41
N THR A 459 3.45 -5.97 14.64
CA THR A 459 3.41 -7.41 14.39
C THR A 459 2.47 -7.71 13.23
N LEU A 460 2.98 -8.46 12.24
CA LEU A 460 2.31 -8.79 10.99
C LEU A 460 2.29 -10.31 10.78
N ARG A 461 1.23 -10.80 10.12
CA ARG A 461 1.08 -12.20 9.75
C ARG A 461 0.21 -12.39 8.50
N ASN A 462 0.82 -12.80 7.39
CA ASN A 462 0.17 -13.03 6.10
C ASN A 462 -0.72 -11.87 5.59
N ASN A 463 -0.40 -10.63 5.95
CA ASN A 463 -1.30 -9.50 5.71
C ASN A 463 -1.21 -8.92 4.31
N LYS A 464 -2.30 -8.30 3.83
CA LYS A 464 -2.26 -7.39 2.69
C LYS A 464 -2.44 -5.96 3.17
N ILE A 465 -1.39 -5.16 3.11
CA ILE A 465 -1.42 -3.75 3.53
C ILE A 465 -1.23 -2.87 2.31
N SER A 466 -2.10 -1.88 2.09
CA SER A 466 -1.96 -0.88 1.04
C SER A 466 -2.31 0.48 1.62
N LYS A 467 -1.41 1.45 1.48
CA LYS A 467 -1.57 2.80 2.03
C LYS A 467 -2.45 3.72 1.19
#